data_AF-A0A081RDJ8-F1
#
_entry.id   AF-A0A081RDJ8-F1
#
_cell.length_a   1.000
_cell.length_b   1.000
_cell.length_c   1.000
_cell.angle_alpha   90.00
_cell.angle_beta   90.00
_cell.angle_gamma   90.00
#
_symmetry.space_group_name_H-M   'P 1'
#
loop_
_entity.id
_entity.type
_entity.pdbx_description
1 polymer ?
#
loop_
_entity_poly.entity_id
_entity_poly.type
_entity_poly.pdbx_seq_one_letter_code
_entity_poly.pdbx_strand_id
1 'polypeptide(L)'
;MAPRRREIIVVRSLTDSDLGLFKEHRKSATSKQRAIALTTPVAKQLLSPELFVAGGIDMDCICVFGTVSNREPRNIGKVGKNWRLGGHQLIGQEFAELDSKDFMLLRSVEQNDATRPVMLTFVGRRAQSVMHAGVVAIVKDKLHQSVAIYQERSPAFAGLAALFPSVPAGVALKAGT
;
A
#
# COMPACT_ATOMS: atom_id res chain seq x y z
N MET A 1 21.23 -9.68 19.51
CA MET A 1 20.14 -9.65 18.52
C MET A 1 19.48 -8.28 18.57
N ALA A 2 19.38 -7.56 17.46
CA ALA A 2 18.58 -6.34 17.43
C ALA A 2 17.11 -6.67 17.76
N PRO A 3 16.39 -5.82 18.53
CA PRO A 3 15.00 -6.07 18.84
C PRO A 3 14.18 -6.17 17.55
N ARG A 4 13.30 -7.17 17.46
CA ARG A 4 12.34 -7.31 16.35
C ARG A 4 11.45 -6.07 16.32
N ARG A 5 11.54 -5.29 15.24
CA ARG A 5 10.64 -4.15 15.01
C ARG A 5 9.23 -4.70 14.76
N ARG A 6 8.22 -4.01 15.31
CA ARG A 6 6.82 -4.37 15.14
C ARG A 6 6.39 -4.14 13.69
N GLU A 7 5.48 -4.96 13.21
CA GLU A 7 4.87 -4.77 11.89
C GLU A 7 3.56 -3.99 11.94
N ILE A 8 3.26 -3.33 10.82
CA ILE A 8 2.04 -2.59 10.57
C ILE A 8 1.47 -2.99 9.20
N ILE A 9 0.15 -3.19 9.14
CA ILE A 9 -0.61 -3.31 7.90
C ILE A 9 -1.59 -2.15 7.82
N VAL A 10 -1.53 -1.41 6.73
CA VAL A 10 -2.49 -0.36 6.41
C VAL A 10 -3.34 -0.84 5.25
N VAL A 11 -4.66 -0.87 5.44
CA VAL A 11 -5.60 -1.18 4.37
C VAL A 11 -6.22 0.11 3.87
N ARG A 12 -6.13 0.36 2.57
CA ARG A 12 -6.83 1.46 1.90
C ARG A 12 -7.83 0.89 0.91
N SER A 13 -9.08 1.29 1.06
CA SER A 13 -10.08 1.17 0.00
C SER A 13 -9.79 2.24 -1.04
N LEU A 14 -9.52 1.81 -2.27
CA LEU A 14 -9.14 2.68 -3.38
C LEU A 14 -10.29 3.62 -3.73
N THR A 15 -9.95 4.85 -4.05
CA THR A 15 -10.85 5.85 -4.60
C THR A 15 -10.52 6.11 -6.06
N ASP A 16 -11.41 6.72 -6.82
CA ASP A 16 -11.16 7.13 -8.21
C ASP A 16 -9.85 7.93 -8.37
N SER A 17 -9.50 8.73 -7.36
CA SER A 17 -8.26 9.52 -7.36
C SER A 17 -7.00 8.67 -7.20
N ASP A 18 -7.09 7.53 -6.51
CA ASP A 18 -5.99 6.60 -6.35
C ASP A 18 -5.73 5.81 -7.65
N LEU A 19 -6.79 5.56 -8.44
CA LEU A 19 -6.69 4.83 -9.71
C LEU A 19 -5.78 5.53 -10.73
N GLY A 20 -5.57 6.85 -10.60
CA GLY A 20 -4.62 7.61 -11.43
C GLY A 20 -3.16 7.16 -11.28
N LEU A 21 -2.81 6.35 -10.27
CA LEU A 21 -1.50 5.72 -10.16
C LEU A 21 -1.27 4.64 -11.23
N PHE A 22 -2.32 3.96 -11.68
CA PHE A 22 -2.21 2.86 -12.66
C PHE A 22 -2.29 3.41 -14.09
N LYS A 23 -1.43 2.91 -14.97
CA LYS A 23 -1.38 3.36 -16.37
C LYS A 23 -2.70 3.08 -17.12
N GLU A 24 -3.30 1.91 -16.88
CA GLU A 24 -4.50 1.45 -17.59
C GLU A 24 -5.74 2.30 -17.33
N HIS A 25 -5.85 2.92 -16.15
CA HIS A 25 -6.98 3.77 -15.76
C HIS A 25 -6.87 5.22 -16.22
N ARG A 26 -5.77 5.59 -16.90
CA ARG A 26 -5.47 7.00 -17.17
C ARG A 26 -6.41 7.65 -18.19
N LYS A 27 -6.99 6.88 -19.10
CA LYS A 27 -7.92 7.42 -20.11
C LYS A 27 -9.28 7.78 -19.49
N SER A 28 -9.65 7.15 -18.37
CA SER A 28 -10.92 7.34 -17.67
C SER A 28 -10.77 8.14 -16.37
N ALA A 29 -9.57 8.24 -15.81
CA ALA A 29 -9.32 8.98 -14.57
C ALA A 29 -9.52 10.50 -14.77
N THR A 30 -10.53 11.04 -14.09
CA THR A 30 -10.83 12.48 -14.03
C THR A 30 -9.79 13.27 -13.23
N SER A 31 -9.02 12.62 -12.36
CA SER A 31 -7.99 13.24 -11.52
C SER A 31 -6.60 13.16 -12.15
N LYS A 32 -5.86 14.28 -12.12
CA LYS A 32 -4.42 14.34 -12.48
C LYS A 32 -3.50 13.73 -11.40
N GLN A 33 -4.05 13.32 -10.25
CA GLN A 33 -3.27 12.75 -9.15
C GLN A 33 -2.77 11.35 -9.51
N ARG A 34 -1.46 11.10 -9.31
CA ARG A 34 -0.78 9.83 -9.61
C ARG A 34 -0.20 9.22 -8.34
N ALA A 35 -1.02 9.13 -7.30
CA ALA A 35 -0.54 8.68 -6.00
C ALA A 35 -1.70 8.16 -5.16
N ILE A 36 -1.40 7.13 -4.37
CA ILE A 36 -2.30 6.64 -3.33
C ILE A 36 -2.32 7.66 -2.18
N ALA A 37 -3.50 8.09 -1.76
CA ALA A 37 -3.60 9.00 -0.62
C ALA A 37 -3.38 8.25 0.70
N LEU A 38 -2.52 8.80 1.55
CA LEU A 38 -2.30 8.35 2.91
C LEU A 38 -2.81 9.42 3.88
N THR A 39 -3.35 8.99 5.01
CA THR A 39 -3.75 9.91 6.09
C THR A 39 -2.52 10.27 6.93
N THR A 40 -2.54 11.43 7.60
CA THR A 40 -1.48 11.82 8.53
C THR A 40 -1.21 10.77 9.62
N PRO A 41 -2.23 10.13 10.23
CA PRO A 41 -2.00 9.03 11.18
C PRO A 41 -1.28 7.82 10.58
N VAL A 42 -1.51 7.50 9.30
CA VAL A 42 -0.76 6.44 8.61
C VAL A 42 0.70 6.84 8.48
N ALA A 43 0.99 8.01 7.90
CA ALA A 43 2.36 8.46 7.69
C ALA A 43 3.15 8.53 9.00
N LYS A 44 2.51 8.99 10.09
CA LYS A 44 3.12 9.10 11.41
C LYS A 44 3.47 7.74 12.04
N GLN A 45 2.71 6.69 11.75
CA GLN A 45 2.99 5.34 12.25
C GLN A 45 3.95 4.57 11.33
N LEU A 46 3.90 4.86 10.03
CA LEU A 46 4.69 4.19 9.01
C LEU A 46 6.14 4.68 8.98
N LEU A 47 6.36 6.00 9.04
CA LEU A 47 7.68 6.62 8.91
C LEU A 47 8.33 6.84 10.28
N SER A 48 9.66 6.80 10.33
CA SER A 48 10.39 7.25 11.51
C SER A 48 10.05 8.73 11.82
N PRO A 49 10.13 9.17 13.09
CA PRO A 49 9.86 10.56 13.46
C PRO A 49 10.63 11.57 12.61
N GLU A 50 11.90 11.28 12.30
CA GLU A 50 12.79 12.12 11.49
C GLU A 50 12.26 12.26 10.06
N LEU A 51 11.89 11.15 9.41
CA LEU A 51 11.36 11.14 8.05
C LEU A 51 9.97 11.79 7.98
N PHE A 52 9.14 11.61 9.00
CA PHE A 52 7.84 12.27 9.09
C PHE A 52 8.00 13.80 9.18
N VAL A 53 8.95 14.29 9.99
CA VAL A 53 9.25 15.72 10.12
C VAL A 53 9.88 16.28 8.84
N ALA A 54 10.76 15.53 8.18
CA ALA A 54 11.35 15.90 6.89
C ALA A 54 10.31 16.04 5.77
N GLY A 55 9.10 15.50 5.96
CA GLY A 55 7.99 15.68 5.04
C GLY A 55 7.99 14.72 3.85
N GLY A 56 8.90 13.74 3.83
CA GLY A 56 8.86 12.64 2.87
C GLY A 56 10.19 11.94 2.68
N ILE A 57 10.14 10.81 1.98
CA ILE A 57 11.29 9.97 1.66
C ILE A 57 10.95 9.06 0.48
N ASP A 58 11.96 8.61 -0.26
CA ASP A 58 11.80 7.52 -1.21
C ASP A 58 11.99 6.17 -0.49
N MET A 59 10.96 5.34 -0.53
CA MET A 59 10.95 4.01 0.07
C MET A 59 11.15 2.97 -1.03
N ASP A 60 11.96 1.95 -0.76
CA ASP A 60 12.00 0.75 -1.59
C ASP A 60 10.65 0.02 -1.48
N CYS A 61 9.85 0.03 -2.55
CA CYS A 61 8.52 -0.52 -2.56
C CYS A 61 8.43 -1.73 -3.47
N ILE A 62 7.85 -2.81 -2.95
CA ILE A 62 7.48 -4.00 -3.70
C ILE A 62 5.97 -3.97 -3.93
N CYS A 63 5.52 -3.84 -5.16
CA CYS A 63 4.10 -3.87 -5.49
C CYS A 63 3.73 -5.19 -6.14
N VAL A 64 2.56 -5.73 -5.78
CA VAL A 64 2.06 -7.03 -6.24
C VAL A 64 0.57 -6.92 -6.57
N PHE A 65 0.16 -7.43 -7.73
CA PHE A 65 -1.23 -7.64 -8.10
C PHE A 65 -1.36 -8.81 -9.07
N GLY A 66 -2.10 -9.85 -8.71
CA GLY A 66 -2.19 -11.07 -9.52
C GLY A 66 -0.80 -11.66 -9.79
N THR A 67 -0.44 -11.76 -11.07
CA THR A 67 0.87 -12.20 -11.55
C THR A 67 1.90 -11.08 -11.71
N VAL A 68 1.47 -9.82 -11.62
CA VAL A 68 2.36 -8.66 -11.76
C VAL A 68 3.07 -8.41 -10.44
N SER A 69 4.38 -8.21 -10.53
CA SER A 69 5.16 -7.67 -9.43
C SER A 69 6.23 -6.70 -9.94
N ASN A 70 6.49 -5.64 -9.17
CA ASN A 70 7.54 -4.67 -9.44
C ASN A 70 8.18 -4.23 -8.13
N ARG A 71 9.49 -4.00 -8.15
CA ARG A 71 10.23 -3.38 -7.04
C ARG A 71 10.87 -2.09 -7.52
N GLU A 72 10.49 -0.98 -6.93
CA GLU A 72 11.03 0.33 -7.30
C GLU A 72 10.97 1.31 -6.12
N PRO A 73 11.83 2.34 -6.10
CA PRO A 73 11.69 3.45 -5.18
C PRO A 73 10.37 4.20 -5.42
N ARG A 74 9.60 4.43 -4.35
CA ARG A 74 8.38 5.23 -4.38
C ARG A 74 8.40 6.28 -3.29
N ASN A 75 8.06 7.51 -3.66
CA ASN A 75 8.00 8.61 -2.71
C ASN A 75 6.79 8.48 -1.78
N ILE A 76 7.03 8.45 -0.46
CA ILE A 76 6.01 8.70 0.55
C ILE A 76 6.25 10.11 1.07
N GLY A 77 5.41 11.06 0.65
CA GLY A 77 5.64 12.48 0.89
C GLY A 77 4.40 13.26 1.24
N LYS A 78 4.61 14.38 1.94
CA LYS A 78 3.58 15.33 2.32
C LYS A 78 3.32 16.30 1.15
N VAL A 79 2.06 16.41 0.75
CA VAL A 79 1.58 17.33 -0.29
C VAL A 79 0.46 18.18 0.31
N GLY A 80 0.81 19.40 0.71
CA GLY A 80 -0.08 20.28 1.47
C GLY A 80 -0.47 19.66 2.81
N LYS A 81 -1.77 19.46 3.05
CA LYS A 81 -2.30 18.80 4.26
C LYS A 81 -2.34 17.27 4.18
N ASN A 82 -2.06 16.69 3.03
CA ASN A 82 -2.23 15.26 2.76
C ASN A 82 -0.88 14.56 2.64
N TRP A 83 -0.86 13.25 2.88
CA TRP A 83 0.28 12.39 2.55
C TRP A 83 -0.04 11.56 1.32
N ARG A 84 0.99 11.25 0.53
CA ARG A 84 0.84 10.55 -0.74
C ARG A 84 1.95 9.54 -0.92
N LEU A 85 1.58 8.35 -1.38
CA LEU A 85 2.48 7.35 -1.92
C LEU A 85 2.44 7.46 -3.45
N GLY A 86 3.46 8.12 -4.00
CA GLY A 86 3.61 8.41 -5.42
C GLY A 86 4.66 7.55 -6.11
N GLY A 87 5.33 8.13 -7.10
CA GLY A 87 6.35 7.47 -7.93
C GLY A 87 5.86 7.26 -9.37
N HIS A 88 6.55 6.38 -10.09
CA HIS A 88 6.14 6.03 -11.44
C HIS A 88 4.78 5.33 -11.45
N GLN A 89 4.09 5.44 -12.59
CA GLN A 89 2.83 4.73 -12.77
C GLN A 89 3.08 3.23 -12.73
N LEU A 90 2.16 2.50 -12.11
CA LEU A 90 2.17 1.04 -12.16
C LEU A 90 1.69 0.59 -13.54
N ILE A 91 2.50 -0.27 -14.17
CA ILE A 91 2.28 -0.80 -15.52
C ILE A 91 1.99 -2.30 -15.40
N GLY A 92 1.00 -2.77 -16.13
CA GLY A 92 0.53 -4.16 -16.14
C GLY A 92 -0.94 -4.20 -16.52
N GLN A 93 -1.34 -5.10 -17.41
CA GLN A 93 -2.72 -5.18 -17.90
C GLN A 93 -3.69 -5.58 -16.79
N GLU A 94 -3.20 -6.38 -15.84
CA GLU A 94 -3.93 -6.81 -14.66
C GLU A 94 -4.47 -5.61 -13.88
N PHE A 95 -3.70 -4.52 -13.76
CA PHE A 95 -4.17 -3.32 -13.05
C PHE A 95 -5.44 -2.70 -13.66
N ALA A 96 -5.79 -3.00 -14.92
CA ALA A 96 -7.07 -2.59 -15.53
C ALA A 96 -8.29 -3.20 -14.81
N GLU A 97 -8.12 -4.30 -14.09
CA GLU A 97 -9.19 -4.99 -13.37
C GLU A 97 -9.53 -4.33 -12.02
N LEU A 98 -8.64 -3.48 -11.51
CA LEU A 98 -8.89 -2.72 -10.29
C LEU A 98 -9.94 -1.64 -10.51
N ASP A 99 -10.77 -1.40 -9.51
CA ASP A 99 -11.80 -0.38 -9.51
C ASP A 99 -11.84 0.35 -8.15
N SER A 100 -12.59 1.44 -8.08
CA SER A 100 -12.85 2.07 -6.79
C SER A 100 -13.56 1.09 -5.85
N LYS A 101 -13.18 1.18 -4.57
CA LYS A 101 -13.54 0.29 -3.46
C LYS A 101 -12.80 -1.04 -3.40
N ASP A 102 -11.99 -1.39 -4.41
CA ASP A 102 -10.98 -2.45 -4.26
C ASP A 102 -9.91 -2.01 -3.24
N PHE A 103 -9.00 -2.90 -2.86
CA PHE A 103 -8.09 -2.63 -1.75
C PHE A 103 -6.62 -2.55 -2.18
N MET A 104 -5.89 -1.66 -1.53
CA MET A 104 -4.44 -1.73 -1.38
C MET A 104 -4.13 -2.06 0.09
N LEU A 105 -3.26 -3.03 0.31
CA LEU A 105 -2.65 -3.31 1.59
C LEU A 105 -1.19 -2.89 1.54
N LEU A 106 -0.79 -2.06 2.50
CA LEU A 106 0.59 -1.64 2.71
C LEU A 106 1.10 -2.34 3.96
N ARG A 107 2.12 -3.18 3.83
CA ARG A 107 2.78 -3.86 4.96
C ARG A 107 4.21 -3.35 5.12
N SER A 108 4.57 -3.00 6.35
CA SER A 108 5.93 -2.56 6.69
C SER A 108 6.24 -2.79 8.17
N VAL A 109 7.44 -2.40 8.59
CA VAL A 109 7.74 -2.19 10.01
C VAL A 109 7.17 -0.85 10.47
N GLU A 110 6.73 -0.76 11.72
CA GLU A 110 6.40 0.53 12.35
C GLU A 110 7.63 1.43 12.39
N GLN A 111 7.44 2.73 12.17
CA GLN A 111 8.50 3.74 12.19
C GLN A 111 9.69 3.37 11.30
N ASN A 112 9.39 2.97 10.07
CA ASN A 112 10.39 2.63 9.07
C ASN A 112 11.24 3.85 8.73
N ASP A 113 12.55 3.69 8.88
CA ASP A 113 13.63 4.64 8.61
C ASP A 113 14.18 4.47 7.17
N ALA A 114 13.35 3.96 6.25
CA ALA A 114 13.70 3.59 4.88
C ALA A 114 14.72 2.45 4.74
N THR A 115 15.05 1.74 5.81
CA THR A 115 15.99 0.59 5.78
C THR A 115 15.33 -0.72 5.41
N ARG A 116 13.99 -0.77 5.40
CA ARG A 116 13.20 -1.96 5.07
C ARG A 116 12.23 -1.66 3.94
N PRO A 117 12.03 -2.60 3.00
CA PRO A 117 11.07 -2.39 1.93
C PRO A 117 9.64 -2.30 2.48
N VAL A 118 8.79 -1.61 1.73
CA VAL A 118 7.35 -1.54 1.95
C VAL A 118 6.67 -2.41 0.90
N MET A 119 5.79 -3.32 1.33
CA MET A 119 5.03 -4.16 0.42
C MET A 119 3.65 -3.56 0.15
N LEU A 120 3.28 -3.46 -1.11
CA LEU A 120 2.00 -2.94 -1.59
C LEU A 120 1.28 -4.07 -2.32
N THR A 121 0.27 -4.67 -1.69
CA THR A 121 -0.54 -5.71 -2.31
C THR A 121 -1.89 -5.12 -2.71
N PHE A 122 -2.22 -5.19 -3.99
CA PHE A 122 -3.55 -4.81 -4.46
C PHE A 122 -4.47 -6.04 -4.47
N VAL A 123 -5.75 -5.82 -4.20
CA VAL A 123 -6.77 -6.86 -4.15
C VAL A 123 -8.02 -6.36 -4.86
N GLY A 124 -8.25 -6.92 -6.05
CA GLY A 124 -9.37 -6.56 -6.92
C GLY A 124 -10.54 -7.50 -6.73
N ARG A 125 -11.76 -6.99 -6.60
CA ARG A 125 -12.96 -7.81 -6.44
C ARG A 125 -13.23 -8.73 -7.63
N ARG A 126 -12.92 -8.27 -8.85
CA ARG A 126 -13.13 -9.06 -10.09
C ARG A 126 -12.12 -10.19 -10.20
N ALA A 127 -10.84 -9.87 -10.01
CA ALA A 127 -9.73 -10.82 -10.11
C ALA A 127 -9.66 -11.81 -8.95
N GLN A 128 -9.97 -11.36 -7.73
CA GLN A 128 -9.60 -12.01 -6.47
C GLN A 128 -10.76 -11.96 -5.47
N SER A 129 -11.97 -12.33 -5.91
CA SER A 129 -13.22 -12.19 -5.15
C SER A 129 -13.18 -12.77 -3.72
N VAL A 130 -12.55 -13.94 -3.55
CA VAL A 130 -12.41 -14.61 -2.23
C VAL A 130 -11.50 -13.82 -1.30
N MET A 131 -10.32 -13.42 -1.77
CA MET A 131 -9.39 -12.58 -0.98
C MET A 131 -10.01 -11.23 -0.65
N HIS A 132 -10.70 -10.63 -1.63
CA HIS A 132 -11.42 -9.37 -1.44
C HIS A 132 -12.49 -9.52 -0.35
N ALA A 133 -13.31 -10.57 -0.37
CA ALA A 133 -14.30 -10.84 0.67
C ALA A 133 -13.66 -11.04 2.05
N GLY A 134 -12.51 -11.72 2.12
CA GLY A 134 -11.71 -11.85 3.34
C GLY A 134 -11.26 -10.49 3.91
N VAL A 135 -10.76 -9.59 3.06
CA VAL A 135 -10.41 -8.23 3.46
C VAL A 135 -11.64 -7.48 3.97
N VAL A 136 -12.76 -7.52 3.22
CA VAL A 136 -14.03 -6.89 3.62
C VAL A 136 -14.47 -7.32 5.01
N ALA A 137 -14.41 -8.63 5.31
CA ALA A 137 -14.81 -9.17 6.61
C ALA A 137 -13.97 -8.61 7.76
N ILE A 138 -12.68 -8.33 7.52
CA ILE A 138 -11.76 -7.79 8.53
C ILE A 138 -11.90 -6.27 8.69
N VAL A 139 -12.13 -5.54 7.58
CA VAL A 139 -12.15 -4.06 7.59
C VAL A 139 -13.53 -3.45 7.81
N LYS A 140 -14.58 -4.27 7.85
CA LYS A 140 -15.96 -3.82 8.03
C LYS A 140 -16.06 -2.87 9.23
N ASP A 141 -16.61 -1.68 8.98
CA ASP A 141 -16.81 -0.60 9.97
C ASP A 141 -15.51 -0.07 10.63
N LYS A 142 -14.32 -0.36 10.07
CA LYS A 142 -13.02 0.12 10.56
C LYS A 142 -12.36 1.15 9.66
N LEU A 143 -12.84 1.32 8.43
CA LEU A 143 -12.31 2.30 7.49
C LEU A 143 -12.72 3.71 7.89
N HIS A 144 -11.74 4.53 8.24
CA HIS A 144 -11.90 5.96 8.42
C HIS A 144 -11.20 6.69 7.26
N GLN A 145 -11.93 7.52 6.51
CA GLN A 145 -11.41 8.15 5.27
C GLN A 145 -10.83 7.12 4.27
N SER A 146 -11.54 5.99 4.12
CA SER A 146 -11.15 4.86 3.28
C SER A 146 -9.85 4.16 3.72
N VAL A 147 -9.39 4.35 4.95
CA VAL A 147 -8.16 3.73 5.46
C VAL A 147 -8.37 3.12 6.84
N ALA A 148 -7.75 1.97 7.09
CA ALA A 148 -7.64 1.34 8.41
C ALA A 148 -6.19 0.93 8.69
N ILE A 149 -5.79 0.99 9.96
CA ILE A 149 -4.44 0.67 10.42
C ILE A 149 -4.52 -0.50 11.39
N TYR A 150 -3.70 -1.51 11.17
CA TYR A 150 -3.62 -2.73 11.95
C TYR A 150 -2.18 -2.92 12.42
N GLN A 151 -1.97 -2.87 13.73
CA GLN A 151 -0.68 -3.14 14.36
C GLN A 151 -0.52 -4.64 14.63
N GLU A 152 0.72 -5.14 14.68
CA GLU A 152 1.05 -6.58 14.83
C GLU A 152 0.31 -7.28 15.98
N ARG A 153 0.01 -6.56 17.06
CA ARG A 153 -0.68 -7.10 18.25
C ARG A 153 -2.21 -7.23 18.09
N SER A 154 -2.80 -6.71 17.01
CA SER A 154 -4.24 -6.76 16.81
C SER A 154 -4.67 -8.11 16.20
N PRO A 155 -5.79 -8.72 16.64
CA PRO A 155 -6.29 -9.96 16.03
C PRO A 155 -6.53 -9.85 14.52
N ALA A 156 -6.99 -8.67 14.08
CA ALA A 156 -7.21 -8.38 12.66
C ALA A 156 -5.90 -8.35 11.84
N PHE A 157 -4.77 -7.95 12.44
CA PHE A 157 -3.46 -8.05 11.78
C PHE A 157 -3.14 -9.51 11.44
N ALA A 158 -3.36 -10.46 12.34
CA ALA A 158 -3.07 -11.87 12.09
C ALA A 158 -3.85 -12.41 10.89
N GLY A 159 -5.14 -12.06 10.78
CA GLY A 159 -5.98 -12.43 9.63
C GLY A 159 -5.46 -11.84 8.31
N LEU A 160 -5.09 -10.56 8.30
CA LEU A 160 -4.52 -9.91 7.11
C LEU A 160 -3.14 -10.47 6.76
N ALA A 161 -2.27 -10.68 7.75
CA ALA A 161 -0.92 -11.19 7.53
C ALA A 161 -0.91 -12.63 6.99
N ALA A 162 -1.93 -13.44 7.31
CA ALA A 162 -2.12 -14.77 6.77
C ALA A 162 -2.57 -14.74 5.29
N LEU A 163 -3.47 -13.82 4.94
CA LEU A 163 -3.91 -13.62 3.55
C LEU A 163 -2.83 -12.97 2.68
N PHE A 164 -1.97 -12.15 3.30
CA PHE A 164 -0.96 -11.32 2.62
C PHE A 164 0.39 -11.46 3.32
N PRO A 165 1.12 -12.58 3.09
CA PRO A 165 2.42 -12.81 3.70
C PRO A 165 3.43 -11.76 3.25
N SER A 166 4.39 -11.43 4.12
CA SER A 166 5.48 -10.55 3.73
C SER A 166 6.39 -11.25 2.72
N VAL A 167 6.82 -10.52 1.70
CA VAL A 167 7.91 -10.98 0.82
C VAL A 167 9.24 -10.74 1.55
N PRO A 168 10.12 -11.75 1.67
CA PRO A 168 11.42 -11.56 2.31
C PRO A 168 12.20 -10.44 1.59
N ALA A 169 12.78 -9.51 2.36
CA ALA A 169 13.46 -8.32 1.81
C ALA A 169 14.61 -8.63 0.82
N GLY A 170 15.20 -9.83 0.92
CA GLY A 170 16.24 -10.33 0.03
C GLY A 170 15.74 -10.92 -1.30
N VAL A 171 14.43 -11.00 -1.52
CA VAL A 171 13.88 -11.43 -2.82
C VAL A 171 14.08 -10.31 -3.83
N ALA A 172 15.01 -10.52 -4.76
CA ALA A 172 15.07 -9.75 -5.99
C ALA A 172 13.86 -10.14 -6.86
N LEU A 173 12.94 -9.21 -7.09
CA LEU A 173 11.92 -9.39 -8.10
C LEU A 173 12.56 -9.15 -9.46
N LYS A 174 12.45 -10.11 -10.38
CA LYS A 174 12.83 -9.88 -11.78
C LYS A 174 11.94 -8.77 -12.32
N ALA A 175 12.53 -7.67 -12.77
CA ALA A 175 11.80 -6.69 -13.56
C ALA A 175 11.23 -7.42 -14.79
N GLY A 176 9.91 -7.43 -14.94
CA GLY A 176 9.28 -7.93 -16.16
C GLY A 176 9.78 -7.09 -17.33
N THR A 177 10.49 -7.75 -18.24
CA THR A 177 10.83 -7.26 -19.59
C THR A 177 9.60 -6.93 -20.40
#